data_AF-A0A7S4SAT6-F1
#
_entry.id   AF-A0A7S4SAT6-F1
#
_cell.length_a   1.000
_cell.length_b   1.000
_cell.length_c   1.000
_cell.angle_alpha   90.00
_cell.angle_beta   90.00
_cell.angle_gamma   90.00
#
_symmetry.space_group_name_H-M   'P 1'
#
loop_
_entity.id
_entity.type
_entity.pdbx_description
1 polymer ?
#
loop_
_entity_poly.entity_id
_entity_poly.type
_entity_poly.pdbx_seq_one_letter_code
_entity_poly.pdbx_strand_id
1 'polypeptide(L)'
;MASRNDNEIKMNMYRRGNEHELLLLQPPREEEEYTLTGLSITSSPFTTRNGKCSTIFLYSTFTLLGISQLLPWNAFTSAKSYFQVRFSCYHDGIDGDFELWFGFIFHITGVLPFVYWMGVEWWKERQRRRVEKNEDVEKDCEGNRLTQSSSLSAPLLEDTTLHAPSFSPSPQQQQQHFRPNKHRKKQSVLPDSFLLPPLIVSTITFLLTTLFIFIPSTINVFFPILTYTMIALNGITCSIVGVGNVALSRIYPSNMSIAPLMNGLAIGGLLIAILN
;
A
#
# COMPACT_ATOMS: atom_id res chain seq x y z
N MET A 1 -47.33 -11.36 -38.37
CA MET A 1 -47.43 -10.33 -37.30
C MET A 1 -46.39 -10.59 -36.21
N ALA A 2 -45.09 -10.44 -36.50
CA ALA A 2 -44.01 -10.64 -35.52
C ALA A 2 -42.71 -9.92 -35.93
N SER A 3 -42.79 -8.62 -36.25
CA SER A 3 -41.63 -7.83 -36.69
C SER A 3 -41.69 -6.38 -36.20
N ARG A 4 -42.21 -6.17 -34.99
CA ARG A 4 -42.34 -4.82 -34.40
C ARG A 4 -41.56 -4.64 -33.08
N ASN A 5 -40.97 -5.70 -32.52
CA ASN A 5 -40.35 -5.67 -31.19
C ASN A 5 -38.83 -5.48 -31.17
N ASP A 6 -38.12 -5.81 -32.26
CA ASP A 6 -36.64 -5.75 -32.25
C ASP A 6 -36.08 -4.33 -32.39
N ASN A 7 -36.87 -3.38 -32.89
CA ASN A 7 -36.44 -2.00 -33.07
C ASN A 7 -36.47 -1.19 -31.76
N GLU A 8 -37.32 -1.56 -30.79
CA GLU A 8 -37.37 -0.89 -29.49
C GLU A 8 -36.17 -1.25 -28.59
N ILE A 9 -35.69 -2.49 -28.69
CA ILE A 9 -34.54 -2.95 -27.90
C ILE A 9 -33.24 -2.27 -28.37
N LYS A 10 -33.09 -2.03 -29.69
CA LYS A 10 -31.92 -1.31 -30.23
C LYS A 10 -31.90 0.18 -29.88
N MET A 11 -33.05 0.85 -29.82
CA MET A 11 -33.09 2.27 -29.39
C MET A 11 -32.74 2.46 -27.91
N ASN A 12 -33.13 1.52 -27.04
CA ASN A 12 -32.82 1.62 -25.62
C ASN A 12 -31.34 1.35 -25.30
N MET A 13 -30.62 0.56 -26.11
CA MET A 13 -29.17 0.43 -25.96
C MET A 13 -28.40 1.68 -26.40
N TYR A 14 -28.84 2.36 -27.47
CA TYR A 14 -28.16 3.57 -27.94
C TYR A 14 -28.30 4.75 -26.97
N ARG A 15 -29.41 4.81 -26.22
CA ARG A 15 -29.64 5.86 -25.21
C ARG A 15 -28.75 5.72 -23.97
N ARG A 16 -28.31 4.49 -23.61
CA ARG A 16 -27.40 4.27 -22.48
C ARG A 16 -25.93 4.55 -22.79
N GLY A 17 -25.53 4.55 -24.06
CA GLY A 17 -24.14 4.83 -24.47
C GLY A 17 -23.74 6.29 -24.30
N ASN A 18 -24.65 7.23 -24.58
CA ASN A 18 -24.33 8.66 -24.63
C ASN A 18 -24.36 9.37 -23.26
N GLU A 19 -24.91 8.75 -22.21
CA GLU A 19 -24.89 9.34 -20.85
C GLU A 19 -23.51 9.19 -20.18
N HIS A 20 -22.68 8.23 -20.61
CA HIS A 20 -21.33 8.06 -20.09
C HIS A 20 -20.29 9.00 -20.71
N GLU A 21 -20.48 9.46 -21.95
CA GLU A 21 -19.55 10.42 -22.57
C GLU A 21 -19.73 11.86 -22.06
N LEU A 22 -20.93 12.23 -21.62
CA LEU A 22 -21.20 13.59 -21.12
C LEU A 22 -20.62 13.86 -19.72
N LEU A 23 -20.17 12.82 -19.00
CA LEU A 23 -19.48 12.95 -17.72
C LEU A 23 -17.96 13.16 -17.85
N LEU A 24 -17.38 13.01 -19.04
CA LEU A 24 -15.93 13.17 -19.26
C LEU A 24 -15.50 14.60 -19.66
N LEU A 25 -16.45 15.52 -19.81
CA LEU A 25 -16.19 16.91 -20.24
C LEU A 25 -16.40 17.96 -19.12
N GLN A 26 -16.42 17.55 -17.85
CA GLN A 26 -16.27 18.53 -16.77
C GLN A 26 -14.79 18.92 -16.63
N PRO A 27 -14.44 20.21 -16.75
CA PRO A 27 -13.09 20.67 -16.43
C PRO A 27 -12.77 20.31 -14.98
N PRO A 28 -11.52 19.91 -14.67
CA PRO A 28 -11.12 19.58 -13.31
C PRO A 28 -11.37 20.79 -12.42
N ARG A 29 -12.36 20.65 -11.53
CA ARG A 29 -12.69 21.66 -10.53
C ARG A 29 -11.44 21.86 -9.68
N GLU A 30 -10.95 23.09 -9.64
CA GLU A 30 -9.83 23.51 -8.81
C GLU A 30 -10.02 23.00 -7.39
N GLU A 31 -9.02 22.25 -6.92
CA GLU A 31 -8.70 21.93 -5.52
C GLU A 31 -9.90 21.87 -4.57
N GLU A 32 -10.75 20.85 -4.73
CA GLU A 32 -11.42 20.29 -3.55
C GLU A 32 -10.32 19.67 -2.68
N GLU A 33 -9.89 20.46 -1.70
CA GLU A 33 -9.26 19.99 -0.47
C GLU A 33 -9.99 18.71 -0.07
N TYR A 34 -9.39 17.55 -0.33
CA TYR A 34 -9.88 16.25 0.11
C TYR A 34 -9.79 16.24 1.63
N THR A 35 -10.69 16.95 2.29
CA THR A 35 -11.00 16.79 3.68
C THR A 35 -11.56 15.38 3.75
N LEU A 36 -10.74 14.44 4.21
CA LEU A 36 -11.08 13.05 4.43
C LEU A 36 -12.10 12.96 5.59
N THR A 37 -13.29 13.56 5.42
CA THR A 37 -14.40 13.56 6.36
C THR A 37 -15.06 12.19 6.34
N GLY A 38 -14.51 11.26 7.11
CA GLY A 38 -15.09 9.92 7.25
C GLY A 38 -14.32 9.01 8.20
N LEU A 39 -13.01 9.28 8.39
CA LEU A 39 -12.25 8.75 9.51
C LEU A 39 -12.11 9.87 10.54
N SER A 40 -13.19 10.10 11.29
CA SER A 40 -13.06 10.68 12.63
C SER A 40 -12.36 9.64 13.50
N ILE A 41 -11.05 9.47 13.27
CA ILE A 41 -10.13 8.99 14.28
C ILE A 41 -10.26 10.07 15.35
N THR A 42 -11.10 9.80 16.35
CA THR A 42 -10.99 10.44 17.65
C THR A 42 -9.62 10.05 18.17
N SER A 43 -8.59 10.74 17.67
CA SER A 43 -7.30 10.84 18.32
C SER A 43 -7.62 11.52 19.62
N SER A 44 -7.90 10.72 20.65
CA SER A 44 -7.90 11.19 22.02
C SER A 44 -6.64 12.04 22.16
N PRO A 45 -6.74 13.34 22.47
CA PRO A 45 -5.58 14.18 22.62
C PRO A 45 -4.76 13.53 23.73
N PHE A 46 -3.67 12.86 23.36
CA PHE A 46 -2.68 12.35 24.28
C PHE A 46 -1.88 13.56 24.75
N THR A 47 -2.55 14.50 25.41
CA THR A 47 -1.96 15.64 26.11
C THR A 47 -1.34 15.10 27.39
N THR A 48 -0.23 14.39 27.25
CA THR A 48 0.71 14.29 28.36
C THR A 48 1.29 15.69 28.56
N ARG A 49 1.40 16.12 29.82
CA ARG A 49 1.93 17.44 30.22
C ARG A 49 3.39 17.66 29.79
N ASN A 50 4.04 16.62 29.23
CA ASN A 50 5.36 16.60 28.59
C ASN A 50 5.31 16.65 27.03
N GLY A 51 4.14 16.90 26.43
CA GLY A 51 3.86 16.68 25.00
C GLY A 51 4.71 17.49 24.01
N LYS A 52 5.21 18.67 24.38
CA LYS A 52 6.05 19.48 23.48
C LYS A 52 7.38 18.81 23.12
N CYS A 53 8.01 18.11 24.08
CA CYS A 53 9.28 17.43 23.85
C CYS A 53 9.12 16.21 22.92
N SER A 54 8.01 15.49 23.06
CA SER A 54 7.72 14.31 22.24
C SER A 54 7.49 14.65 20.77
N THR A 55 6.83 15.77 20.45
CA THR A 55 6.59 16.19 19.07
C THR A 55 7.89 16.55 18.33
N ILE A 56 8.79 17.28 18.97
CA ILE A 56 10.10 17.64 18.38
C ILE A 56 10.91 16.37 18.12
N PHE A 57 10.94 15.45 19.09
CA PHE A 57 11.66 14.18 18.95
C PHE A 57 11.14 13.35 17.76
N LEU A 58 9.83 13.21 17.61
CA LEU A 58 9.22 12.49 16.47
C LEU A 58 9.56 13.18 15.14
N TYR A 59 9.41 14.50 15.07
CA TYR A 59 9.69 15.28 13.87
C TYR A 59 11.15 15.11 13.42
N SER A 60 12.10 15.24 14.37
CA SER A 60 13.52 15.01 14.11
C SER A 60 13.80 13.57 13.68
N THR A 61 13.15 12.58 14.28
CA THR A 61 13.34 11.16 13.93
C THR A 61 12.89 10.88 12.51
N PHE A 62 11.69 11.31 12.11
CA PHE A 62 11.21 11.13 10.73
C PHE A 62 12.05 11.92 9.72
N THR A 63 12.52 13.12 10.07
CA THR A 63 13.42 13.89 9.21
C THR A 63 14.75 13.17 9.01
N LEU A 64 15.37 12.66 10.08
CA LEU A 64 16.61 11.89 10.00
C LEU A 64 16.43 10.58 9.22
N LEU A 65 15.27 9.94 9.34
CA LEU A 65 14.91 8.74 8.58
C LEU A 65 14.81 9.03 7.08
N GLY A 66 14.27 10.19 6.69
CA GLY A 66 14.26 10.64 5.30
C GLY A 66 15.67 10.92 4.78
N ILE A 67 16.49 11.64 5.56
CA ILE A 67 17.88 11.91 5.19
C ILE A 67 18.64 10.61 5.00
N SER A 68 18.54 9.67 5.96
CA SER A 68 19.29 8.40 5.92
C SER A 68 18.86 7.48 4.77
N GLN A 69 17.62 7.59 4.29
CA GLN A 69 17.15 6.80 3.16
C GLN A 69 17.73 7.30 1.82
N LEU A 70 17.78 8.62 1.60
CA LEU A 70 18.18 9.18 0.31
C LEU A 70 19.68 9.50 0.21
N LEU A 71 20.31 9.90 1.32
CA LEU A 71 21.70 10.37 1.32
C LEU A 71 22.70 9.32 0.80
N PRO A 72 22.68 8.04 1.27
CA PRO A 72 23.64 7.04 0.80
C PRO A 72 23.44 6.73 -0.69
N TRP A 73 22.19 6.69 -1.14
CA TRP A 73 21.86 6.44 -2.54
C TRP A 73 22.31 7.59 -3.44
N ASN A 74 22.00 8.83 -3.07
CA ASN A 74 22.39 10.00 -3.84
C ASN A 74 23.91 10.16 -3.89
N ALA A 75 24.61 9.91 -2.77
CA ALA A 75 26.08 9.88 -2.74
C ALA A 75 26.63 8.83 -3.72
N PHE A 76 26.05 7.63 -3.72
CA PHE A 76 26.44 6.56 -4.65
C PHE A 76 26.21 6.97 -6.11
N THR A 77 25.03 7.53 -6.44
CA THR A 77 24.72 7.99 -7.81
C THR A 77 25.64 9.12 -8.28
N SER A 78 26.08 9.98 -7.37
CA SER A 78 26.99 11.08 -7.68
C SER A 78 28.41 10.60 -7.98
N ALA A 79 28.82 9.49 -7.37
CA ALA A 79 30.07 8.81 -7.67
C ALA A 79 30.04 8.02 -9.00
N LYS A 80 29.02 8.19 -9.86
CA LYS A 80 28.90 7.51 -11.15
C LYS A 80 30.15 7.64 -12.02
N SER A 81 30.73 8.84 -12.12
CA SER A 81 31.92 9.08 -12.94
C SER A 81 33.12 8.24 -12.48
N TYR A 82 33.29 8.07 -11.17
CA TYR A 82 34.30 7.19 -10.58
C TYR A 82 34.09 5.74 -11.02
N PHE A 83 32.85 5.23 -10.92
CA PHE A 83 32.54 3.87 -11.34
C PHE A 83 32.76 3.68 -12.83
N GLN A 84 32.33 4.62 -13.67
CA GLN A 84 32.54 4.57 -15.12
C GLN A 84 34.03 4.46 -15.48
N VAL A 85 34.87 5.37 -14.98
CA VAL A 85 36.32 5.33 -15.24
C VAL A 85 36.92 4.00 -14.78
N ARG A 86 36.48 3.50 -13.62
CA ARG A 86 36.97 2.22 -13.11
C ARG A 86 36.49 1.03 -13.96
N PHE A 87 35.30 1.07 -14.54
CA PHE A 87 34.83 0.05 -15.48
C PHE A 87 35.56 0.10 -16.83
N SER A 88 35.82 1.30 -17.36
CA SER A 88 36.52 1.51 -18.64
C SER A 88 37.93 0.95 -18.64
N CYS A 89 38.65 1.03 -17.51
CA CYS A 89 39.98 0.46 -17.39
C CYS A 89 40.02 -1.08 -17.50
N TYR A 90 38.88 -1.77 -17.46
CA TYR A 90 38.84 -3.23 -17.36
C TYR A 90 38.05 -3.93 -18.47
N HIS A 91 37.06 -3.28 -19.07
CA HIS A 91 36.28 -3.86 -20.17
C HIS A 91 36.12 -2.87 -21.32
N ASP A 92 36.88 -3.11 -22.40
CA ASP A 92 36.68 -2.44 -23.67
C ASP A 92 35.25 -2.76 -24.17
N GLY A 93 34.31 -1.81 -24.01
CA GLY A 93 32.96 -1.90 -24.57
C GLY A 93 31.78 -1.77 -23.59
N ILE A 94 32.00 -1.63 -22.27
CA ILE A 94 30.90 -1.46 -21.29
C ILE A 94 30.61 0.02 -20.95
N ASP A 95 31.41 0.95 -21.48
CA ASP A 95 31.43 2.36 -21.05
C ASP A 95 30.12 3.14 -21.22
N GLY A 96 29.24 2.69 -22.14
CA GLY A 96 27.95 3.33 -22.40
C GLY A 96 26.81 2.87 -21.49
N ASP A 97 26.87 1.66 -20.94
CA ASP A 97 25.68 0.99 -20.41
C ASP A 97 25.63 0.93 -18.88
N PHE A 98 26.66 1.41 -18.17
CA PHE A 98 26.68 1.35 -16.71
C PHE A 98 25.46 2.02 -16.08
N GLU A 99 25.09 3.22 -16.53
CA GLU A 99 23.92 3.95 -16.02
C GLU A 99 22.61 3.20 -16.25
N LEU A 100 22.47 2.61 -17.44
CA LEU A 100 21.30 1.83 -17.82
C LEU A 100 21.17 0.59 -16.92
N TRP A 101 22.24 -0.19 -16.78
CA TRP A 101 22.27 -1.39 -15.94
C TRP A 101 22.08 -1.05 -14.46
N PHE A 102 22.72 0.02 -14.00
CA PHE A 102 22.58 0.53 -12.65
C PHE A 102 21.11 0.85 -12.32
N GLY A 103 20.46 1.69 -13.14
CA GLY A 103 19.06 2.06 -12.96
C GLY A 103 18.14 0.84 -13.08
N PHE A 104 18.37 0.00 -14.08
CA PHE A 104 17.59 -1.21 -14.30
C PHE A 104 17.64 -2.16 -13.11
N ILE A 105 18.84 -2.52 -12.63
CA ILE A 105 19.01 -3.44 -11.50
C ILE A 105 18.36 -2.87 -10.25
N PHE A 106 18.63 -1.60 -9.93
CA PHE A 106 18.06 -0.99 -8.73
C PHE A 106 16.53 -0.96 -8.75
N HIS A 107 15.92 -0.56 -9.87
CA HIS A 107 14.46 -0.50 -9.97
C HIS A 107 13.83 -1.90 -9.96
N ILE A 108 14.39 -2.87 -10.68
CA ILE A 108 13.88 -4.24 -10.69
C ILE A 108 13.98 -4.85 -9.29
N THR A 109 15.13 -4.74 -8.62
CA THR A 109 15.30 -5.32 -7.29
C THR A 109 14.53 -4.56 -6.21
N GLY A 110 14.19 -3.29 -6.43
CA GLY A 110 13.26 -2.55 -5.57
C GLY A 110 11.79 -2.96 -5.76
N VAL A 111 11.36 -3.26 -6.98
CA VAL A 111 9.96 -3.63 -7.26
C VAL A 111 9.67 -5.10 -6.94
N LEU A 112 10.61 -6.01 -7.20
CA LEU A 112 10.40 -7.45 -7.02
C LEU A 112 9.96 -7.85 -5.59
N PRO A 113 10.55 -7.34 -4.49
CA PRO A 113 10.09 -7.65 -3.14
C PRO A 113 8.64 -7.23 -2.89
N PHE A 114 8.21 -6.10 -3.47
CA PHE A 114 6.85 -5.61 -3.34
C PHE A 114 5.86 -6.50 -4.10
N VAL A 115 6.19 -6.87 -5.34
CA VAL A 115 5.38 -7.81 -6.13
C VAL A 115 5.26 -9.16 -5.42
N TYR A 116 6.37 -9.65 -4.88
CA TYR A 116 6.40 -10.88 -4.10
C TYR A 116 5.50 -10.78 -2.86
N TRP A 117 5.62 -9.71 -2.06
CA TRP A 117 4.81 -9.48 -0.88
C TRP A 117 3.31 -9.42 -1.21
N MET A 118 2.94 -8.65 -2.24
CA MET A 118 1.54 -8.57 -2.69
C MET A 118 1.03 -9.92 -3.17
N GLY A 119 1.84 -10.69 -3.89
CA GLY A 119 1.49 -12.04 -4.32
C GLY A 119 1.23 -13.00 -3.15
N VAL A 120 2.07 -12.94 -2.11
CA VAL A 120 1.92 -13.74 -0.89
C VAL A 120 0.65 -13.37 -0.13
N GLU A 121 0.39 -12.08 0.10
CA GLU A 121 -0.82 -11.63 0.82
C GLU A 121 -2.10 -11.92 0.02
N TRP A 122 -2.08 -11.71 -1.30
CA TRP A 122 -3.17 -12.08 -2.18
C TRP A 122 -3.47 -13.58 -2.12
N TRP A 123 -2.42 -14.41 -2.11
CA TRP A 123 -2.56 -15.86 -2.00
C TRP A 123 -3.17 -16.27 -0.65
N LYS A 124 -2.69 -15.70 0.46
CA LYS A 124 -3.23 -15.97 1.81
C LYS A 124 -4.70 -15.59 1.92
N GLU A 125 -5.08 -14.42 1.42
CA GLU A 125 -6.46 -13.96 1.40
C GLU A 125 -7.35 -14.91 0.57
N ARG A 126 -6.85 -15.39 -0.57
CA ARG A 126 -7.56 -16.38 -1.40
C ARG A 126 -7.78 -17.70 -0.67
N GLN A 127 -6.82 -18.16 0.15
CA GLN A 127 -6.99 -19.36 0.96
C GLN A 127 -8.03 -19.16 2.06
N ARG A 128 -8.02 -18.01 2.76
CA ARG A 128 -9.04 -17.69 3.78
C ARG A 128 -10.46 -17.72 3.22
N ARG A 129 -10.68 -17.10 2.06
CA ARG A 129 -11.99 -17.11 1.39
C ARG A 129 -12.46 -18.50 0.94
N ARG A 130 -11.55 -19.45 0.73
CA ARG A 130 -11.91 -20.84 0.42
C ARG A 130 -12.37 -21.58 1.66
N VAL A 131 -11.72 -21.35 2.80
CA VAL A 131 -12.13 -21.97 4.08
C VAL A 131 -13.49 -21.44 4.52
N GLU A 132 -13.71 -20.12 4.47
CA GLU A 132 -15.00 -19.51 4.83
C GLU A 132 -16.16 -20.05 3.98
N LYS A 133 -15.96 -20.17 2.65
CA LYS A 133 -16.97 -20.78 1.77
C LYS A 133 -17.28 -22.23 2.11
N ASN A 134 -16.30 -23.00 2.58
CA ASN A 134 -16.53 -24.39 2.96
C ASN A 134 -17.30 -24.49 4.30
N GLU A 135 -17.01 -23.60 5.26
CA GLU A 135 -17.74 -23.54 6.54
C GLU A 135 -19.22 -23.14 6.34
N ASP A 136 -19.52 -22.22 5.42
CA ASP A 136 -20.89 -21.83 5.14
C ASP A 136 -21.69 -22.99 4.48
N VAL A 137 -21.06 -23.72 3.56
CA VAL A 137 -21.67 -24.91 2.93
C VAL A 137 -21.94 -26.03 3.94
N GLU A 138 -21.04 -26.21 4.93
CA GLU A 138 -21.22 -27.20 5.99
C GLU A 138 -22.41 -26.86 6.91
N LYS A 139 -22.56 -25.57 7.28
CA LYS A 139 -23.68 -25.11 8.13
C LYS A 139 -25.04 -25.23 7.44
N ASP A 140 -25.13 -24.99 6.13
CA ASP A 140 -26.38 -25.16 5.37
C ASP A 140 -26.84 -26.64 5.32
N CYS A 141 -25.91 -27.58 5.32
CA CYS A 141 -26.23 -29.01 5.34
C CYS A 141 -26.73 -29.49 6.71
N GLU A 142 -26.17 -28.97 7.80
CA GLU A 142 -26.56 -29.33 9.17
C GLU A 142 -27.93 -28.74 9.55
N GLY A 143 -28.22 -27.50 9.12
CA GLY A 143 -29.51 -26.83 9.34
C GLY A 143 -30.70 -27.58 8.70
N ASN A 144 -30.53 -28.09 7.48
CA ASN A 144 -31.57 -28.89 6.82
C ASN A 144 -31.82 -30.23 7.51
N ARG A 145 -30.81 -30.81 8.18
CA ARG A 145 -30.93 -32.10 8.88
C ARG A 145 -31.72 -32.01 10.19
N LEU A 146 -31.62 -30.89 10.90
CA LEU A 146 -32.39 -30.63 12.12
C LEU A 146 -33.84 -30.21 11.85
N THR A 147 -34.10 -29.60 10.69
CA THR A 147 -35.46 -29.15 10.34
C THR A 147 -36.33 -30.31 9.84
N GLN A 148 -35.72 -31.35 9.23
CA GLN A 148 -36.46 -32.52 8.73
C GLN A 148 -36.93 -33.48 9.84
N SER A 149 -36.40 -33.40 11.06
CA SER A 149 -36.79 -34.29 12.16
C SER A 149 -37.93 -33.77 13.05
N SER A 150 -38.40 -32.52 12.86
CA SER A 150 -39.43 -31.91 13.72
C SER A 150 -40.81 -31.71 13.07
N SER A 151 -41.06 -32.20 11.85
CA SER A 151 -42.35 -32.03 11.17
C SER A 151 -43.31 -33.23 11.28
N LEU A 152 -43.20 -34.06 12.32
CA LEU A 152 -44.20 -35.08 12.64
C LEU A 152 -45.06 -34.60 13.83
N SER A 153 -45.85 -33.54 13.63
CA SER A 153 -46.84 -33.08 14.60
C SER A 153 -48.06 -32.55 13.84
N ALA A 154 -49.22 -33.05 14.25
CA ALA A 154 -50.48 -33.11 13.53
C ALA A 154 -51.08 -31.75 13.09
N PRO A 155 -51.91 -31.74 12.03
CA PRO A 155 -52.73 -30.57 11.68
C PRO A 155 -53.90 -30.46 12.67
N LEU A 156 -53.87 -29.43 13.52
CA LEU A 156 -55.08 -28.96 14.22
C LEU A 156 -55.67 -27.79 13.43
N LEU A 157 -56.92 -28.00 13.05
CA LEU A 157 -57.84 -27.09 12.40
C LEU A 157 -58.15 -25.91 13.32
N GLU A 158 -57.79 -24.67 12.96
CA GLU A 158 -58.37 -23.51 13.63
C GLU A 158 -58.62 -22.33 12.69
N ASP A 159 -59.91 -22.24 12.41
CA ASP A 159 -60.82 -21.12 12.19
C ASP A 159 -60.37 -19.79 11.56
N THR A 160 -61.22 -19.41 10.62
CA THR A 160 -61.16 -18.23 9.77
C THR A 160 -61.74 -17.04 10.52
N THR A 161 -60.93 -16.06 10.90
CA THR A 161 -61.44 -14.73 11.28
C THR A 161 -60.82 -13.64 10.40
N LEU A 162 -61.71 -13.07 9.59
CA LEU A 162 -61.51 -11.95 8.69
C LEU A 162 -61.27 -10.68 9.51
N HIS A 163 -60.05 -10.13 9.52
CA HIS A 163 -59.80 -8.76 9.96
C HIS A 163 -59.12 -7.96 8.85
N ALA A 164 -59.85 -6.92 8.39
CA ALA A 164 -59.40 -5.94 7.41
C ALA A 164 -58.36 -5.00 8.05
N PRO A 165 -57.20 -4.75 7.41
CA PRO A 165 -56.28 -3.73 7.87
C PRO A 165 -56.61 -2.38 7.22
N SER A 166 -56.98 -1.41 8.06
CA SER A 166 -57.04 0.00 7.68
C SER A 166 -55.61 0.54 7.50
N PHE A 167 -55.26 0.88 6.26
CA PHE A 167 -54.03 1.58 5.92
C PHE A 167 -54.08 3.04 6.39
N SER A 168 -53.13 3.44 7.24
CA SER A 168 -52.80 4.85 7.49
C SER A 168 -51.29 5.03 7.23
N PRO A 169 -50.88 5.79 6.20
CA PRO A 169 -49.47 6.02 5.92
C PRO A 169 -48.95 7.14 6.81
N SER A 170 -48.39 6.79 7.97
CA SER A 170 -47.53 7.69 8.73
C SER A 170 -46.14 7.74 8.07
N PRO A 171 -45.55 8.93 7.84
CA PRO A 171 -44.19 9.07 7.33
C PRO A 171 -43.21 8.69 8.44
N GLN A 172 -42.93 7.38 8.57
CA GLN A 172 -41.80 6.91 9.35
C GLN A 172 -40.53 7.34 8.62
N GLN A 173 -39.88 8.37 9.17
CA GLN A 173 -38.46 8.61 8.98
C GLN A 173 -37.73 7.28 9.13
N GLN A 174 -37.33 6.70 7.99
CA GLN A 174 -36.30 5.68 7.91
C GLN A 174 -34.99 6.34 8.36
N GLN A 175 -34.84 6.53 9.67
CA GLN A 175 -33.53 6.48 10.30
C GLN A 175 -33.02 5.08 10.01
N GLN A 176 -32.38 4.91 8.85
CA GLN A 176 -31.49 3.80 8.61
C GLN A 176 -30.48 3.86 9.76
N HIS A 177 -30.71 3.02 10.76
CA HIS A 177 -29.74 2.68 11.77
C HIS A 177 -28.53 2.16 11.01
N PHE A 178 -27.63 3.09 10.68
CA PHE A 178 -26.28 2.81 10.23
C PHE A 178 -25.66 2.08 11.42
N ARG A 179 -25.85 0.75 11.49
CA ARG A 179 -25.14 -0.10 12.43
C ARG A 179 -23.67 0.18 12.15
N PRO A 180 -22.92 0.85 13.05
CA PRO A 180 -21.50 1.02 12.85
C PRO A 180 -20.95 -0.39 12.80
N ASN A 181 -20.56 -0.81 11.60
CA ASN A 181 -20.16 -2.17 11.33
C ASN A 181 -18.92 -2.42 12.18
N LYS A 182 -19.09 -3.11 13.31
CA LYS A 182 -18.14 -3.20 14.43
C LYS A 182 -16.95 -4.10 14.09
N HIS A 183 -16.71 -4.36 12.81
CA HIS A 183 -15.48 -4.94 12.28
C HIS A 183 -14.40 -3.87 12.18
N ARG A 184 -14.05 -3.29 13.33
CA ARG A 184 -12.78 -2.61 13.52
C ARG A 184 -11.73 -3.70 13.44
N LYS A 185 -11.34 -4.09 12.21
CA LYS A 185 -10.23 -5.02 11.97
C LYS A 185 -9.08 -4.52 12.83
N LYS A 186 -8.66 -5.34 13.80
CA LYS A 186 -7.47 -5.07 14.61
C LYS A 186 -6.35 -4.87 13.61
N GLN A 187 -6.00 -3.61 13.37
CA GLN A 187 -4.84 -3.25 12.59
C GLN A 187 -3.68 -3.89 13.35
N SER A 188 -3.17 -4.99 12.82
CA SER A 188 -2.00 -5.64 13.37
C SER A 188 -0.90 -4.59 13.35
N VAL A 189 -0.57 -4.08 14.53
CA VAL A 189 0.59 -3.22 14.75
C VAL A 189 1.76 -3.99 14.15
N LEU A 190 2.33 -3.44 13.07
CA LEU A 190 3.52 -4.03 12.47
C LEU A 190 4.56 -4.12 13.59
N PRO A 191 5.18 -5.28 13.85
CA PRO A 191 6.16 -5.37 14.92
C PRO A 191 7.29 -4.36 14.66
N ASP A 192 7.63 -3.55 15.65
CA ASP A 192 8.66 -2.50 15.56
C ASP A 192 10.00 -3.07 15.04
N SER A 193 10.22 -4.37 15.24
CA SER A 193 11.36 -5.14 14.72
C SER A 193 11.42 -5.27 13.19
N PHE A 194 10.40 -4.87 12.44
CA PHE A 194 10.39 -5.01 10.98
C PHE A 194 11.27 -3.96 10.28
N LEU A 195 11.44 -2.78 10.88
CA LEU A 195 12.14 -1.65 10.23
C LEU A 195 13.66 -1.69 10.42
N LEU A 196 14.13 -2.23 11.55
CA LEU A 196 15.55 -2.19 11.93
C LEU A 196 16.46 -3.08 11.06
N PRO A 197 16.10 -4.35 10.75
CA PRO A 197 16.96 -5.21 9.93
C PRO A 197 17.34 -4.64 8.56
N PRO A 198 16.41 -4.12 7.72
CA PRO A 198 16.78 -3.61 6.41
C PRO A 198 17.62 -2.32 6.49
N LEU A 199 17.46 -1.50 7.54
CA LEU A 199 18.34 -0.35 7.80
C LEU A 199 19.78 -0.80 8.14
N ILE A 200 19.93 -1.83 8.96
CA ILE A 200 21.24 -2.40 9.29
C ILE A 200 21.91 -2.96 8.03
N VAL A 201 21.17 -3.73 7.22
CA VAL A 201 21.69 -4.29 5.96
C VAL A 201 22.12 -3.16 5.02
N SER A 202 21.29 -2.12 4.84
CA SER A 202 21.64 -0.97 4.00
C SER A 202 22.90 -0.25 4.50
N THR A 203 23.06 -0.10 5.81
CA THR A 203 24.24 0.52 6.41
C THR A 203 25.50 -0.31 6.16
N ILE A 204 25.42 -1.63 6.35
CA ILE A 204 26.53 -2.55 6.07
C ILE A 204 26.90 -2.53 4.58
N THR A 205 25.91 -2.58 3.68
CA THR A 205 26.12 -2.50 2.24
C THR A 205 26.83 -1.20 1.84
N PHE A 206 26.44 -0.06 2.41
CA PHE A 206 27.10 1.22 2.15
C PHE A 206 28.53 1.27 2.70
N LEU A 207 28.76 0.78 3.91
CA LEU A 207 30.10 0.69 4.51
C LEU A 207 31.03 -0.20 3.68
N LEU A 208 30.54 -1.37 3.25
CA LEU A 208 31.29 -2.27 2.38
C LEU A 208 31.63 -1.58 1.05
N THR A 209 30.64 -0.94 0.42
CA THR A 209 30.84 -0.19 -0.84
C THR A 209 31.93 0.88 -0.67
N THR A 210 31.90 1.62 0.44
CA THR A 210 32.89 2.64 0.76
C THR A 210 34.28 2.02 0.96
N LEU A 211 34.37 0.90 1.67
CA LEU A 211 35.62 0.17 1.87
C LEU A 211 36.21 -0.32 0.54
N PHE A 212 35.37 -0.80 -0.39
CA PHE A 212 35.82 -1.29 -1.70
C PHE A 212 36.42 -0.20 -2.59
N ILE A 213 35.96 1.05 -2.45
CA ILE A 213 36.55 2.20 -3.16
C ILE A 213 38.03 2.38 -2.78
N PHE A 214 38.41 2.11 -1.53
CA PHE A 214 39.78 2.24 -1.04
C PHE A 214 40.70 1.08 -1.40
N ILE A 215 40.19 0.00 -2.00
CA ILE A 215 41.01 -1.16 -2.39
C ILE A 215 41.33 -1.04 -3.88
N PRO A 216 42.49 -0.48 -4.28
CA PRO A 216 42.85 -0.30 -5.69
C PRO A 216 43.11 -1.63 -6.41
N SER A 217 43.44 -2.70 -5.68
CA SER A 217 43.90 -3.99 -6.22
C SER A 217 42.84 -5.11 -6.16
N THR A 218 41.55 -4.77 -6.31
CA THR A 218 40.52 -5.82 -6.48
C THR A 218 40.64 -6.43 -7.88
N ILE A 219 40.56 -7.76 -7.98
CA ILE A 219 40.59 -8.50 -9.25
C ILE A 219 39.49 -7.94 -10.16
N ASN A 220 39.88 -7.56 -11.38
CA ASN A 220 39.09 -6.75 -12.34
C ASN A 220 37.64 -7.23 -12.57
N VAL A 221 37.40 -8.53 -12.52
CA VAL A 221 36.07 -9.14 -12.75
C VAL A 221 35.15 -9.05 -11.52
N PHE A 222 35.72 -9.03 -10.31
CA PHE A 222 34.94 -9.05 -9.08
C PHE A 222 34.32 -7.68 -8.76
N PHE A 223 34.98 -6.59 -9.15
CA PHE A 223 34.49 -5.24 -8.86
C PHE A 223 33.10 -4.95 -9.47
N PRO A 224 32.82 -5.24 -10.77
CA PRO A 224 31.47 -5.11 -11.33
C PRO A 224 30.43 -5.97 -10.65
N ILE A 225 30.70 -7.27 -10.48
CA ILE A 225 29.76 -8.22 -9.88
C ILE A 225 29.37 -7.77 -8.49
N LEU A 226 30.37 -7.36 -7.70
CA LEU A 226 30.17 -6.89 -6.34
C LEU A 226 29.39 -5.57 -6.31
N THR A 227 29.74 -4.62 -7.17
CA THR A 227 29.03 -3.33 -7.27
C THR A 227 27.55 -3.56 -7.60
N TYR A 228 27.24 -4.35 -8.63
CA TYR A 228 25.87 -4.70 -9.00
C TYR A 228 25.14 -5.49 -7.90
N THR A 229 25.84 -6.35 -7.16
CA THR A 229 25.28 -7.04 -5.99
C THR A 229 24.89 -6.06 -4.88
N MET A 230 25.75 -5.09 -4.58
CA MET A 230 25.48 -4.06 -3.58
C MET A 230 24.33 -3.14 -4.01
N ILE A 231 24.25 -2.78 -5.30
CA ILE A 231 23.11 -2.04 -5.87
C ILE A 231 21.82 -2.83 -5.72
N ALA A 232 21.85 -4.13 -6.06
CA ALA A 232 20.70 -5.02 -5.93
C ALA A 232 20.20 -5.09 -4.49
N LEU A 233 21.11 -5.31 -3.52
CA LEU A 233 20.80 -5.34 -2.10
C LEU A 233 20.21 -4.01 -1.61
N ASN A 234 20.79 -2.88 -2.02
CA ASN A 234 20.26 -1.55 -1.70
C ASN A 234 18.86 -1.32 -2.28
N GLY A 235 18.58 -1.80 -3.51
CA GLY A 235 17.23 -1.73 -4.08
C GLY A 235 16.21 -2.48 -3.23
N ILE A 236 16.55 -3.71 -2.81
CA ILE A 236 15.70 -4.54 -1.95
C ILE A 236 15.44 -3.86 -0.60
N THR A 237 16.50 -3.42 0.09
CA THR A 237 16.37 -2.79 1.41
C THR A 237 15.63 -1.46 1.33
N CYS A 238 15.88 -0.63 0.30
CA CYS A 238 15.19 0.64 0.10
C CYS A 238 13.68 0.44 -0.09
N SER A 239 13.27 -0.60 -0.81
CA SER A 239 11.85 -0.95 -0.97
C SER A 239 11.21 -1.33 0.37
N ILE A 240 11.86 -2.20 1.14
CA ILE A 240 11.35 -2.64 2.45
C ILE A 240 11.28 -1.46 3.42
N VAL A 241 12.33 -0.64 3.50
CA VAL A 241 12.36 0.57 4.35
C VAL A 241 11.30 1.57 3.90
N GLY A 242 11.13 1.79 2.60
CA GLY A 242 10.11 2.69 2.07
C GLY A 242 8.70 2.27 2.48
N VAL A 243 8.35 0.99 2.31
CA VAL A 243 7.06 0.44 2.77
C VAL A 243 6.93 0.54 4.28
N GLY A 244 8.00 0.22 5.03
CA GLY A 244 8.05 0.33 6.47
C GLY A 244 7.81 1.75 6.98
N ASN A 245 8.43 2.75 6.35
CA ASN A 245 8.29 4.17 6.69
C ASN A 245 6.86 4.65 6.41
N VAL A 246 6.28 4.25 5.28
CA VAL A 246 4.87 4.56 4.98
C VAL A 246 3.93 3.89 5.98
N ALA A 247 4.17 2.62 6.34
CA ALA A 247 3.38 1.92 7.34
C ALA A 247 3.48 2.58 8.72
N LEU A 248 4.69 2.95 9.15
CA LEU A 248 4.96 3.66 10.39
C LEU A 248 4.29 5.04 10.41
N SER A 249 4.31 5.75 9.28
CA SER A 249 3.71 7.08 9.15
C SER A 249 2.19 7.08 9.38
N ARG A 250 1.49 5.96 9.13
CA ARG A 250 0.05 5.81 9.36
C ARG A 250 -0.33 5.75 10.83
N ILE A 251 0.62 5.45 11.72
CA ILE A 251 0.38 5.38 13.17
C ILE A 251 0.34 6.79 13.78
N TYR A 252 1.02 7.74 13.14
CA TYR A 252 1.15 9.12 13.60
C TYR A 252 0.34 10.08 12.72
N PRO A 253 -0.05 11.27 13.23
CA PRO A 253 -0.63 12.33 12.43
C PRO A 253 0.27 12.67 11.23
N SER A 254 -0.33 12.87 10.04
CA SER A 254 0.40 13.09 8.77
C SER A 254 1.35 14.28 8.81
N ASN A 255 1.00 15.34 9.55
CA ASN A 255 1.83 16.52 9.77
C ASN A 255 3.08 16.25 10.62
N MET A 256 3.10 15.19 11.43
CA MET A 256 4.22 14.82 12.30
C MET A 256 5.10 13.70 11.74
N SER A 257 4.63 12.97 10.71
CA SER A 257 5.35 11.82 10.14
C SER A 257 5.73 12.01 8.68
N ILE A 258 4.74 12.14 7.79
CA ILE A 258 4.97 12.17 6.33
C ILE A 258 5.69 13.47 5.92
N ALA A 259 5.22 14.62 6.40
CA ALA A 259 5.84 15.91 6.09
C ALA A 259 7.34 15.98 6.48
N PRO A 260 7.75 15.69 7.73
CA PRO A 260 9.17 15.67 8.10
C PRO A 260 9.96 14.62 7.33
N LEU A 261 9.38 13.45 7.05
CA LEU A 261 10.04 12.41 6.24
C LEU A 261 10.39 12.93 4.83
N MET A 262 9.42 13.56 4.15
CA MET A 262 9.63 14.14 2.81
C MET A 262 10.63 15.30 2.84
N ASN A 263 10.56 16.16 3.87
CA ASN A 263 11.55 17.21 4.08
C ASN A 263 12.96 16.63 4.27
N GLY A 264 13.07 15.53 5.02
CA GLY A 264 14.33 14.80 5.20
C GLY A 264 14.90 14.27 3.89
N LEU A 265 14.07 13.67 3.02
CA LEU A 265 14.48 13.23 1.69
C LEU A 265 15.02 14.41 0.86
N ALA A 266 14.31 15.55 0.86
CA ALA A 266 14.72 16.75 0.14
C ALA A 266 16.05 17.32 0.67
N ILE A 267 16.22 17.39 1.99
CA ILE A 267 17.47 17.81 2.63
C ILE A 267 18.61 16.86 2.24
N GLY A 268 18.38 15.55 2.22
CA GLY A 268 19.36 14.56 1.78
C GLY A 268 19.80 14.79 0.33
N GLY A 269 18.87 15.14 -0.56
CA GLY A 269 19.17 15.55 -1.94
C GLY A 269 20.01 16.82 -2.02
N LEU A 270 19.62 17.86 -1.27
CA LEU A 270 20.34 19.14 -1.22
C LEU A 270 21.77 18.97 -0.70
N LEU A 271 21.99 18.16 0.34
CA LEU A 271 23.32 17.91 0.90
C LEU A 271 24.26 17.31 -0.14
N ILE A 272 23.80 16.35 -0.95
CA ILE A 272 24.61 15.77 -2.02
C ILE A 272 24.86 16.79 -3.14
N ALA A 273 23.85 17.60 -3.48
CA ALA A 273 24.03 18.66 -4.48
C ALA A 273 25.08 19.71 -4.06
N ILE A 274 25.25 19.96 -2.76
CA ILE A 274 26.29 20.86 -2.23
C ILE A 274 27.68 20.19 -2.23
N LEU A 275 27.75 18.87 -2.09
CA LEU A 275 29.00 18.12 -2.05
C LEU A 275 29.59 17.82 -3.44
N ASN A 276 28.76 17.86 -4.48
CA ASN A 276 29.16 17.70 -5.88
C ASN A 276 29.64 19.01 -6.50
#